data_AF-A0A3B8ZLB5-F1
#
_entry.id   AF-A0A3B8ZLB5-F1
#
_cell.length_a   1.000
_cell.length_b   1.000
_cell.length_c   1.000
_cell.angle_alpha   90.00
_cell.angle_beta   90.00
_cell.angle_gamma   90.00
#
_symmetry.space_group_name_H-M   'P 1'
#
loop_
_entity.id
_entity.type
_entity.pdbx_description
1 polymer ?
#
loop_
_entity_poly.entity_id
_entity_poly.type
_entity_poly.pdbx_seq_one_letter_code
_entity_poly.pdbx_strand_id
1 'polypeptide(L)' 'MSLANVKVLNYFLLGAVLACHAGLLAVGGSWMSPTLDEPAHLVAGLSHWQRGDFSLYRVNPPLVKLIATVPMLIAG' A
#
# COMPACT_ATOMS: atom_id res chain seq x y z
N MET A 1 -32.73 17.82 -28.23
CA MET A 1 -32.55 16.90 -27.09
C MET A 1 -32.95 17.65 -25.83
N SER A 2 -33.84 17.11 -24.99
CA SER A 2 -34.32 17.83 -23.78
C SER A 2 -33.18 18.06 -22.79
N LEU A 3 -33.16 19.22 -22.12
CA LEU A 3 -32.17 19.59 -21.10
C LEU A 3 -32.03 18.53 -19.99
N ALA A 4 -33.13 17.81 -19.70
CA ALA A 4 -33.14 16.70 -18.75
C ALA A 4 -32.27 15.51 -19.19
N ASN A 5 -32.30 15.16 -20.49
CA ASN A 5 -31.53 14.04 -21.03
C ASN A 5 -30.02 14.31 -20.98
N VAL A 6 -29.61 15.57 -21.14
CA VAL A 6 -28.21 15.99 -21.04
C VAL A 6 -27.71 15.88 -19.60
N LYS A 7 -28.51 16.27 -18.61
CA LYS A 7 -28.13 16.15 -17.19
C LYS A 7 -27.98 14.69 -16.76
N VAL A 8 -28.92 13.83 -17.15
CA VAL A 8 -28.85 12.38 -16.87
C VAL A 8 -27.59 11.78 -17.48
N LEU A 9 -27.30 12.08 -18.74
CA LEU A 9 -26.06 11.64 -19.40
C LEU A 9 -24.81 12.10 -18.64
N ASN A 10 -24.77 13.36 -18.21
CA ASN A 10 -23.63 13.90 -17.45
C ASN A 10 -23.42 13.18 -16.11
N TYR A 11 -24.49 12.83 -15.38
CA TYR A 11 -24.36 12.08 -14.13
C TYR A 11 -23.82 10.67 -14.36
N PHE A 12 -24.27 9.99 -15.43
CA PHE A 12 -23.72 8.69 -15.82
C PHE A 12 -22.23 8.77 -16.15
N LEU A 13 -21.83 9.76 -16.95
CA LEU A 13 -20.42 9.97 -17.30
C LEU A 13 -19.58 10.28 -16.06
N LEU A 14 -20.06 11.14 -15.17
CA LEU A 14 -19.39 11.43 -13.91
C LEU A 14 -19.23 10.17 -13.05
N GLY A 15 -20.30 9.38 -12.90
CA GLY A 15 -20.25 8.12 -12.16
C GLY A 15 -19.24 7.14 -12.74
N ALA A 16 -19.19 7.01 -14.08
CA ALA A 16 -18.24 6.15 -14.76
C ALA A 16 -16.78 6.60 -14.53
N VAL A 17 -16.50 7.90 -14.61
CA VAL A 17 -15.15 8.45 -14.36
C VAL A 17 -14.72 8.20 -12.91
N LEU A 18 -15.62 8.42 -11.95
CA LEU A 18 -15.34 8.18 -10.53
C LEU A 18 -15.12 6.69 -10.24
N ALA A 19 -15.94 5.81 -10.80
CA ALA A 19 -15.78 4.37 -10.66
C ALA A 19 -14.44 3.90 -11.26
N CYS A 20 -14.06 4.43 -12.41
CA CYS A 20 -12.77 4.14 -13.03
C CYS A 20 -11.60 4.58 -12.14
N HIS A 21 -11.63 5.82 -11.61
CA HIS A 21 -10.60 6.31 -10.69
C HIS A 21 -10.51 5.46 -9.42
N ALA A 22 -11.65 5.14 -8.81
CA ALA A 22 -11.68 4.30 -7.62
C ALA A 22 -11.09 2.92 -7.89
N GLY A 23 -11.40 2.31 -9.04
CA GLY A 23 -10.82 1.03 -9.46
C GLY A 23 -9.30 1.11 -9.67
N LEU A 24 -8.82 2.14 -10.36
CA LEU A 24 -7.38 2.36 -10.57
C LEU A 24 -6.64 2.57 -9.24
N LEU A 25 -7.21 3.34 -8.32
CA LEU A 25 -6.64 3.55 -6.99
C LEU A 25 -6.60 2.26 -6.17
N ALA A 26 -7.67 1.46 -6.20
CA ALA A 26 -7.72 0.20 -5.48
C ALA A 26 -6.67 -0.80 -6.00
N VAL A 27 -6.54 -0.92 -7.32
CA VAL A 27 -5.54 -1.81 -7.95
C VAL A 27 -4.12 -1.29 -7.68
N GLY A 28 -3.87 0.00 -7.93
CA GLY A 28 -2.56 0.61 -7.69
C GLY A 28 -2.13 0.51 -6.23
N GLY A 29 -3.02 0.82 -5.29
CA GLY A 29 -2.73 0.70 -3.85
C GLY A 29 -2.53 -0.74 -3.39
N SER A 30 -3.14 -1.73 -4.04
CA SER A 30 -2.98 -3.13 -3.66
C SER A 30 -1.70 -3.76 -4.21
N TRP A 31 -1.30 -3.40 -5.42
CA TRP A 31 -0.19 -4.06 -6.13
C TRP A 31 1.10 -3.24 -6.15
N MET A 32 1.00 -1.91 -6.10
CA MET A 32 2.12 -0.97 -6.23
C MET A 32 2.38 -0.20 -4.93
N SER A 33 1.75 -0.60 -3.81
CA SER A 33 1.97 0.06 -2.52
C SER A 33 3.39 -0.07 -1.96
N PRO A 34 4.10 -1.21 -2.10
CA PRO A 34 5.42 -1.31 -1.49
C PRO A 34 6.42 -0.34 -2.13
N THR A 35 7.05 0.49 -1.30
CA THR A 35 8.16 1.34 -1.77
C THR A 35 9.49 0.57 -1.82
N LEU A 36 10.50 1.11 -2.50
CA LEU A 36 11.76 0.39 -2.78
C LEU A 36 12.45 -0.18 -1.54
N ASP A 37 12.47 0.57 -0.44
CA ASP A 37 13.20 0.19 0.78
C ASP A 37 12.34 -0.58 1.79
N GLU A 38 11.02 -0.56 1.63
CA GLU A 38 10.08 -1.24 2.53
C GLU A 38 10.34 -2.75 2.65
N PRO A 39 10.50 -3.52 1.56
CA PRO A 39 10.81 -4.95 1.66
C PRO A 39 12.10 -5.20 2.44
N ALA A 40 13.13 -4.38 2.25
CA ALA A 40 14.41 -4.55 2.91
C ALA A 40 14.32 -4.25 4.41
N HIS A 41 13.63 -3.17 4.80
CA HIS A 41 13.37 -2.85 6.20
C HIS A 41 12.53 -3.92 6.90
N LEU A 42 11.49 -4.42 6.23
CA LEU A 42 10.54 -5.39 6.76
C LEU A 42 11.17 -6.78 6.91
N VAL A 43 11.89 -7.27 5.89
CA VAL A 43 12.62 -8.55 5.95
C VAL A 43 13.73 -8.49 7.00
N ALA A 44 14.45 -7.37 7.09
CA ALA A 44 15.50 -7.19 8.10
C ALA A 44 14.93 -7.22 9.52
N GLY A 45 13.86 -6.49 9.79
CA GLY A 45 13.22 -6.51 11.12
C GLY A 45 12.72 -7.90 11.51
N LEU A 46 12.10 -8.64 10.59
CA LEU A 46 11.64 -10.00 10.84
C LEU A 46 12.84 -10.94 11.13
N SER A 47 13.92 -10.83 10.36
CA SER A 47 15.16 -11.59 10.62
C SER A 47 15.78 -11.23 11.97
N HIS A 48 15.74 -9.96 12.39
CA HIS A 48 16.25 -9.53 13.69
C HIS A 48 15.46 -10.19 14.83
N TRP A 49 14.13 -10.25 14.72
CA TRP A 49 13.29 -10.95 15.69
C TRP A 49 13.56 -12.46 15.72
N GLN A 50 13.70 -13.10 14.55
CA GLN A 50 13.85 -14.56 14.45
C GLN A 50 15.25 -15.06 14.84
N ARG A 51 16.30 -14.28 14.54
CA ARG A 51 17.70 -14.75 14.66
C ARG A 51 18.50 -14.02 15.73
N GLY A 52 18.01 -12.88 16.24
CA GLY A 52 18.78 -12.01 17.13
C GLY A 52 20.01 -11.37 16.48
N ASP A 53 20.19 -11.51 15.16
CA ASP A 53 21.28 -10.92 14.40
C ASP A 53 20.83 -9.62 13.73
N PHE A 54 21.55 -8.53 14.00
CA PHE A 54 21.30 -7.18 13.50
C PHE A 54 22.20 -6.79 12.30
N SER A 55 22.89 -7.76 11.70
CA SER A 55 23.80 -7.53 10.58
C SER A 55 23.08 -7.17 9.27
N LEU A 56 21.88 -7.71 9.05
CA LEU A 56 21.09 -7.57 7.81
C LEU A 56 20.56 -6.14 7.64
N TYR A 57 20.79 -5.55 6.47
CA TYR A 57 20.31 -4.22 6.07
C TYR A 57 20.60 -3.12 7.12
N ARG A 58 21.87 -3.03 7.54
CA ARG A 58 22.37 -2.15 8.62
C ARG A 58 22.66 -0.72 8.17
N VAL A 59 21.77 -0.14 7.36
CA VAL A 59 21.86 1.25 6.89
C VAL A 59 21.34 2.26 7.93
N ASN A 60 20.56 1.79 8.92
CA ASN A 60 19.96 2.56 10.00
C ASN A 60 19.87 1.70 11.28
N PRO A 61 19.76 2.31 12.48
CA PRO A 61 19.53 1.59 13.73
C PRO A 61 18.32 0.62 13.67
N PRO A 62 18.32 -0.49 14.44
CA PRO A 62 17.36 -1.57 14.26
C PRO A 62 15.96 -1.28 14.80
N LEU A 63 15.82 -0.28 15.69
CA LEU A 63 14.57 -0.04 16.42
C LEU A 63 13.36 0.14 15.51
N VAL A 64 13.48 0.96 14.45
CA VAL A 64 12.38 1.23 13.53
C VAL A 64 11.97 -0.04 12.79
N LYS A 65 12.95 -0.85 12.35
CA LYS A 65 12.70 -2.14 11.67
C LYS A 65 12.00 -3.14 12.59
N LEU A 66 12.40 -3.20 13.87
CA LEU A 66 11.76 -4.07 14.86
C LEU A 66 10.30 -3.67 15.09
N ILE A 67 10.01 -2.38 15.28
CA ILE A 67 8.64 -1.88 15.50
C ILE A 67 7.77 -2.10 14.25
N ALA A 68 8.28 -1.75 13.07
CA ALA A 68 7.55 -1.86 11.81
C ALA A 68 7.14 -3.31 11.47
N THR A 69 7.86 -4.30 11.99
CA THR A 69 7.61 -5.73 11.74
C THR A 69 6.73 -6.40 12.78
N VAL A 70 6.39 -5.72 13.89
CA VAL A 70 5.52 -6.27 14.94
C VAL A 70 4.18 -6.81 14.40
N PRO A 71 3.45 -6.10 13.51
CA PRO A 71 2.20 -6.62 12.97
C PRO A 71 2.35 -7.96 12.26
N MET A 72 3.48 -8.20 11.58
CA MET A 72 3.75 -9.47 10.90
C MET A 72 4.04 -10.61 11.88
N LEU A 73 4.60 -10.31 13.06
CA LEU A 73 4.78 -11.33 14.10
C LEU A 73 3.45 -11.82 14.68
N ILE A 74 2.42 -10.95 14.67
CA ILE A 74 1.10 -11.24 15.20
C ILE A 74 0.20 -11.91 14.14
N ALA A 75 0.32 -11.46 12.88
CA ALA A 75 -0.48 -11.97 11.77
C ALA A 75 0.09 -13.24 11.11
N GLY A 76 1.35 -13.57 11.39
CA GLY A 76 2.06 -14.75 10.87
C GLY A 76 1.72 -16.04 11.58
#